data_AF-A0A3D2C1Y9-F1
#
_entry.id   AF-A0A3D2C1Y9-F1
#
_cell.length_a   1.000
_cell.length_b   1.000
_cell.length_c   1.000
_cell.angle_alpha   90.00
_cell.angle_beta   90.00
_cell.angle_gamma   90.00
#
_symmetry.space_group_name_H-M   'P 1'
#
loop_
_entity.id
_entity.type
_entity.pdbx_description
1 polymer ?
#
loop_
_entity_poly.entity_id
_entity_poly.type
_entity_poly.pdbx_seq_one_letter_code
_entity_poly.pdbx_strand_id
1 'polypeptide(L)'
;MSVLGVLNIGLWLWMFRAMRTRSLTKLERAQLILSAIYVAGCVSRSFVLRSDVARFAMFDSWFSTVLVGRSIATVAEVSFAGQWALLLWWLSQRTEQPTARVLSFPIVPLLATAQCCAWYGVLTTNYVGQTVEESLWTTGALVFMTGLFLCRRTAGDRLRPFLTSGLVLCAGYVLFMATIDVPNYYKLWQAKEAAGATYLTLAEGLQDVQNMKITGSYEDWRYPMVWQTLYFSIAVWISLAMAWYPCHLRRTDSASAFPTHGTNSG
;
A
#
# COMPACT_ATOMS: atom_id res chain seq x y z
N MET A 1 -7.77 -11.68 -11.84
CA MET A 1 -7.41 -10.99 -10.58
C MET A 1 -7.96 -11.69 -9.34
N SER A 2 -9.17 -12.25 -9.37
CA SER A 2 -9.77 -12.99 -8.24
C SER A 2 -8.90 -14.13 -7.67
N VAL A 3 -8.13 -14.83 -8.52
CA VAL A 3 -7.16 -15.86 -8.07
C VAL A 3 -6.09 -15.26 -7.14
N LEU A 4 -5.60 -14.05 -7.43
CA LEU A 4 -4.67 -13.34 -6.54
C LEU A 4 -5.34 -12.99 -5.22
N GLY A 5 -6.61 -12.59 -5.25
CA GLY A 5 -7.40 -12.36 -4.03
C GLY A 5 -7.46 -13.61 -3.13
N VAL A 6 -7.80 -14.76 -3.71
CA VAL A 6 -7.84 -16.04 -2.96
C VAL A 6 -6.46 -16.40 -2.41
N LEU A 7 -5.41 -16.27 -3.21
CA LEU A 7 -4.03 -16.50 -2.78
C LEU A 7 -3.67 -15.60 -1.59
N ASN A 8 -3.97 -14.30 -1.67
CA ASN A 8 -3.66 -13.33 -0.63
C ASN A 8 -4.37 -13.64 0.70
N ILE A 9 -5.65 -14.05 0.66
CA ILE A 9 -6.35 -14.53 1.86
C ILE A 9 -5.65 -15.77 2.41
N GLY A 10 -5.30 -16.74 1.56
CA GLY A 10 -4.60 -17.95 1.96
C GLY A 10 -3.28 -17.66 2.67
N LEU A 11 -2.47 -16.77 2.09
CA LEU A 11 -1.20 -16.32 2.65
C LEU A 11 -1.38 -15.60 3.99
N TRP A 12 -2.36 -14.70 4.09
CA TRP A 12 -2.65 -14.01 5.35
C TRP A 12 -3.13 -14.98 6.44
N LEU A 13 -4.01 -15.93 6.11
CA LEU A 13 -4.50 -16.94 7.05
C LEU A 13 -3.38 -17.87 7.53
N TRP A 14 -2.46 -18.25 6.64
CA TRP A 14 -1.27 -19.00 7.00
C TRP A 14 -0.39 -18.22 7.97
N MET A 15 -0.10 -16.95 7.66
CA MET A 15 0.68 -16.04 8.49
C MET A 15 0.03 -15.84 9.87
N PHE A 16 -1.28 -15.58 9.90
CA PHE A 16 -2.07 -15.43 11.12
C PHE A 16 -1.96 -16.66 12.02
N ARG A 17 -2.13 -17.88 11.47
CA ARG A 17 -1.99 -19.12 12.24
C ARG A 17 -0.57 -19.29 12.79
N ALA A 18 0.44 -19.02 11.97
CA ALA A 18 1.84 -19.13 12.36
C ALA A 18 2.25 -18.10 13.44
N MET A 19 1.60 -16.94 13.47
CA MET A 19 1.83 -15.88 14.47
C MET A 19 0.97 -16.04 15.73
N ARG A 20 -0.25 -16.58 15.63
CA ARG A 20 -1.19 -16.73 16.77
C ARG A 20 -0.68 -17.70 17.84
N THR A 21 0.11 -18.69 17.46
CA THR A 21 0.72 -19.63 18.42
C THR A 21 1.81 -18.97 19.28
N ARG A 22 2.04 -17.66 19.13
CA ARG A 22 3.12 -16.91 19.77
C ARG A 22 2.56 -15.78 20.63
N SER A 23 3.34 -15.39 21.65
CA SER A 23 3.09 -14.14 22.38
C SER A 23 3.52 -12.94 21.52
N LEU A 24 2.54 -12.31 20.88
CA LEU A 24 2.76 -11.14 20.02
C LEU A 24 2.92 -9.86 20.86
N THR A 25 3.96 -9.10 20.54
CA THR A 25 4.13 -7.72 20.99
C THR A 25 3.00 -6.83 20.45
N LYS A 26 2.83 -5.65 21.05
CA LYS A 26 1.86 -4.64 20.58
C LYS A 26 2.09 -4.28 19.11
N LEU A 27 3.36 -4.15 18.69
CA LEU A 27 3.72 -3.81 17.32
C LEU A 27 3.39 -4.91 16.32
N GLU A 28 3.75 -6.16 16.60
CA GLU A 28 3.42 -7.29 15.71
C GLU A 28 1.90 -7.47 15.58
N ARG A 29 1.16 -7.27 16.67
CA ARG A 29 -0.31 -7.30 16.65
C ARG A 29 -0.87 -6.18 15.78
N ALA A 30 -0.37 -4.96 15.92
CA ALA A 30 -0.80 -3.82 15.10
C ALA A 30 -0.52 -4.07 13.61
N GLN A 31 0.70 -4.52 13.26
CA GLN A 31 1.05 -4.87 11.88
C GLN A 31 0.14 -5.97 11.31
N LEU A 32 -0.16 -7.00 12.11
CA LEU A 32 -1.04 -8.08 11.70
C LEU A 32 -2.47 -7.59 11.42
N ILE A 33 -3.02 -6.71 12.27
CA ILE A 33 -4.35 -6.10 12.07
C ILE A 33 -4.36 -5.22 10.83
N LEU A 34 -3.38 -4.33 10.68
CA LEU A 34 -3.30 -3.42 9.54
C LEU A 34 -3.16 -4.18 8.22
N SER A 35 -2.33 -5.24 8.19
CA SER A 35 -2.23 -6.11 7.01
C SER A 35 -3.54 -6.83 6.72
N ALA A 36 -4.32 -7.22 7.73
CA ALA A 36 -5.62 -7.86 7.54
C ALA A 36 -6.62 -6.92 6.85
N ILE A 37 -6.67 -5.66 7.30
CA ILE A 37 -7.52 -4.62 6.73
C ILE A 37 -7.10 -4.36 5.27
N TYR A 38 -5.80 -4.22 5.02
CA TYR A 38 -5.30 -3.98 3.66
C TYR A 38 -5.59 -5.16 2.71
N VAL A 39 -5.34 -6.41 3.15
CA VAL A 39 -5.65 -7.62 2.38
C VAL A 39 -7.14 -7.70 2.09
N ALA A 40 -8.02 -7.48 3.08
CA ALA A 40 -9.46 -7.50 2.88
C ALA A 40 -9.93 -6.45 1.85
N GLY A 41 -9.37 -5.24 1.91
CA GLY A 41 -9.63 -4.19 0.92
C GLY A 41 -9.17 -4.59 -0.49
N CYS A 42 -7.96 -5.11 -0.63
CA CYS A 42 -7.45 -5.58 -1.92
C CYS A 42 -8.27 -6.73 -2.50
N VAL A 43 -8.63 -7.70 -1.67
CA VAL A 43 -9.39 -8.87 -2.11
C VAL A 43 -10.76 -8.46 -2.61
N SER A 44 -11.50 -7.66 -1.83
CA SER A 44 -12.82 -7.19 -2.24
C SER A 44 -12.79 -6.43 -3.57
N ARG A 45 -11.78 -5.57 -3.79
CA ARG A 45 -11.57 -4.87 -5.06
C ARG A 45 -11.08 -5.77 -6.20
N SER A 46 -10.42 -6.89 -5.92
CA SER A 46 -9.99 -7.86 -6.94
C SER A 46 -11.14 -8.66 -7.57
N PHE A 47 -12.28 -8.74 -6.88
CA PHE A 47 -13.51 -9.38 -7.39
C PHE A 47 -14.39 -8.41 -8.18
N VAL A 48 -14.30 -7.11 -7.89
CA VAL A 48 -15.12 -6.07 -8.53
C VAL A 48 -14.22 -5.00 -9.12
N LEU A 49 -13.71 -5.32 -10.31
CA LEU A 49 -12.81 -4.45 -11.06
C LEU A 49 -13.55 -3.20 -11.53
N ARG A 50 -12.93 -2.05 -11.29
CA ARG A 50 -13.42 -0.73 -11.66
C ARG A 50 -12.29 0.29 -11.79
N SER A 51 -12.55 1.36 -12.52
CA SER A 51 -11.77 2.58 -12.54
C SER A 51 -12.61 3.70 -11.92
N ASP A 52 -12.22 4.14 -10.73
CA ASP A 52 -13.02 5.05 -9.89
C ASP A 52 -13.15 6.46 -10.51
N VAL A 53 -12.09 6.95 -11.17
CA VAL A 53 -12.04 8.31 -11.77
C VAL A 53 -12.65 8.34 -13.16
N ALA A 54 -12.39 7.29 -13.95
CA ALA A 54 -12.94 7.17 -15.30
C ALA A 54 -14.39 6.66 -15.32
N ARG A 55 -14.99 6.40 -14.15
CA ARG A 55 -16.38 5.99 -13.97
C ARG A 55 -16.77 4.75 -14.76
N PHE A 56 -15.95 3.70 -14.71
CA PHE A 56 -16.32 2.44 -15.34
C PHE A 56 -16.04 1.20 -14.50
N ALA A 57 -16.86 0.17 -14.67
CA ALA A 57 -16.77 -1.10 -13.96
C ALA A 57 -16.97 -2.30 -14.90
N MET A 58 -16.46 -3.46 -14.48
CA MET A 58 -16.61 -4.71 -15.24
C MET A 58 -18.01 -5.31 -15.05
N PHE A 59 -18.57 -5.17 -13.85
CA PHE A 59 -19.84 -5.79 -13.46
C PHE A 59 -20.79 -4.74 -12.90
N ASP A 60 -22.06 -4.87 -13.26
CA ASP A 60 -23.13 -4.06 -12.68
C ASP A 60 -23.50 -4.63 -11.30
N SER A 61 -23.22 -3.85 -10.25
CA SER A 61 -23.51 -4.19 -8.86
C SER A 61 -23.44 -2.95 -7.99
N TRP A 62 -24.24 -2.91 -6.92
CA TRP A 62 -24.14 -1.86 -5.90
C TRP A 62 -22.74 -1.78 -5.28
N PHE A 63 -22.00 -2.89 -5.28
CA PHE A 63 -20.62 -2.96 -4.81
C PHE A 63 -19.61 -2.32 -5.78
N SER A 64 -19.99 -2.12 -7.05
CA SER A 64 -19.17 -1.52 -8.10
C SER A 64 -19.16 0.02 -8.06
N THR A 65 -19.98 0.64 -7.22
CA THR A 65 -20.06 2.11 -7.08
C THR A 65 -18.75 2.71 -6.61
N VAL A 66 -18.47 3.96 -7.01
CA VAL A 66 -17.24 4.65 -6.58
C VAL A 66 -17.23 4.86 -5.07
N LEU A 67 -18.39 5.16 -4.46
CA LEU A 67 -18.50 5.39 -3.03
C LEU A 67 -18.00 4.17 -2.23
N VAL A 68 -18.55 2.98 -2.48
CA VAL A 68 -18.15 1.75 -1.78
C VAL A 68 -16.67 1.46 -2.02
N GLY A 69 -16.22 1.60 -3.27
CA GLY A 69 -14.86 1.29 -3.64
C GLY A 69 -13.81 2.17 -3.04
N ARG A 70 -14.04 3.47 -3.10
CA ARG A 70 -13.12 4.46 -2.58
C ARG A 70 -13.09 4.41 -1.06
N SER A 71 -14.21 4.19 -0.38
CA SER A 71 -14.23 3.98 1.07
C SER A 71 -13.40 2.77 1.50
N ILE A 72 -13.58 1.61 0.84
CA ILE A 72 -12.79 0.41 1.13
C ILE A 72 -11.30 0.67 0.88
N ALA A 73 -10.96 1.30 -0.24
CA ALA A 73 -9.57 1.59 -0.58
C ALA A 73 -8.95 2.61 0.37
N THR A 74 -9.67 3.64 0.81
CA THR A 74 -9.18 4.59 1.81
C THR A 74 -8.83 3.92 3.13
N VAL A 75 -9.69 3.03 3.64
CA VAL A 75 -9.41 2.29 4.88
C VAL A 75 -8.20 1.36 4.70
N ALA A 76 -8.10 0.69 3.55
CA ALA A 76 -6.98 -0.18 3.23
C ALA A 76 -5.66 0.60 3.11
N GLU A 77 -5.65 1.69 2.37
CA GLU A 77 -4.47 2.50 2.07
C GLU A 77 -3.94 3.23 3.30
N VAL A 78 -4.81 3.77 4.15
CA VAL A 78 -4.39 4.35 5.44
C VAL A 78 -3.84 3.26 6.35
N SER A 79 -4.38 2.04 6.30
CA SER A 79 -3.82 0.92 7.06
C SER A 79 -2.42 0.54 6.56
N PHE A 80 -2.22 0.51 5.24
CA PHE A 80 -0.92 0.26 4.62
C PHE A 80 0.11 1.35 4.94
N ALA A 81 -0.29 2.62 4.91
CA ALA A 81 0.52 3.75 5.37
C ALA A 81 0.92 3.60 6.85
N GLY A 82 -0.02 3.14 7.69
CA GLY A 82 0.23 2.80 9.08
C GLY A 82 1.30 1.72 9.23
N GLN A 83 1.31 0.71 8.37
CA GLN A 83 2.35 -0.33 8.38
C GLN A 83 3.74 0.26 8.08
N TRP A 84 3.85 1.18 7.12
CA TRP A 84 5.11 1.84 6.77
C TRP A 84 5.63 2.65 7.97
N ALA A 85 4.78 3.49 8.56
CA ALA A 85 5.13 4.31 9.72
C ALA A 85 5.58 3.46 10.91
N LEU A 86 4.80 2.43 11.28
CA LEU A 86 5.13 1.54 12.39
C LEU A 86 6.42 0.76 12.15
N LEU A 87 6.63 0.26 10.93
CA LEU A 87 7.85 -0.46 10.59
C LEU A 87 9.06 0.45 10.68
N LEU A 88 9.00 1.66 10.09
CA LEU A 88 10.12 2.60 10.14
C LEU A 88 10.42 3.03 11.57
N TRP A 89 9.39 3.30 12.37
CA TRP A 89 9.54 3.60 13.79
C TRP A 89 10.23 2.46 14.56
N TRP A 90 9.85 1.21 14.30
CA TRP A 90 10.49 0.05 14.93
C TRP A 90 11.94 -0.15 14.48
N LEU A 91 12.20 -0.02 13.18
CA LEU A 91 13.55 -0.12 12.62
C LEU A 91 14.46 0.96 13.24
N SER A 92 13.97 2.20 13.33
CA SER A 92 14.73 3.32 13.85
C SER A 92 15.18 3.12 15.31
N GLN A 93 14.37 2.45 16.14
CA GLN A 93 14.75 2.12 17.51
C GLN A 93 15.80 1.01 17.55
N ARG A 94 15.70 0.01 16.68
CA ARG A 94 16.67 -1.10 16.63
C ARG A 94 18.02 -0.71 16.06
N THR A 95 18.06 0.31 15.23
CA THR A 95 19.29 0.82 14.61
C THR A 95 19.79 2.12 15.26
N GLU A 96 19.14 2.56 16.34
CA GLU A 96 19.43 3.78 17.08
C GLU A 96 19.50 5.04 16.19
N GLN A 97 18.56 5.16 15.24
CA GLN A 97 18.50 6.25 14.25
C GLN A 97 17.41 7.28 14.59
N PRO A 98 17.72 8.39 15.29
CA PRO A 98 16.71 9.38 15.68
C PRO A 98 16.05 10.06 14.48
N THR A 99 16.81 10.35 13.42
CA THR A 99 16.25 10.97 12.21
C THR A 99 15.24 10.04 11.52
N ALA A 100 15.55 8.74 11.39
CA ALA A 100 14.62 7.77 10.83
C ALA A 100 13.33 7.67 11.65
N ARG A 101 13.43 7.82 12.98
CA ARG A 101 12.26 7.88 13.87
C ARG A 101 11.38 9.09 13.56
N VAL A 102 11.97 10.27 13.39
CA VAL A 102 11.22 11.50 13.04
C VAL A 102 10.52 11.33 11.68
N LEU A 103 11.20 10.74 10.71
CA LEU A 103 10.64 10.49 9.37
C LEU A 103 9.44 9.51 9.37
N SER A 104 9.24 8.73 10.42
CA SER A 104 8.08 7.82 10.53
C SER A 104 6.76 8.54 10.78
N PHE A 105 6.78 9.69 11.47
CA PHE A 105 5.57 10.42 11.85
C PHE A 105 4.79 11.04 10.68
N PRO A 106 5.43 11.71 9.70
CA PRO A 106 4.69 12.37 8.62
C PRO A 106 4.04 11.40 7.62
N ILE A 107 4.42 10.12 7.58
CA ILE A 107 3.94 9.15 6.57
C ILE A 107 2.41 9.03 6.59
N VAL A 108 1.81 8.78 7.76
CA VAL A 108 0.35 8.58 7.84
C VAL A 108 -0.43 9.87 7.51
N PRO A 109 -0.11 11.04 8.09
CA PRO A 109 -0.77 12.30 7.72
C PRO A 109 -0.66 12.60 6.22
N LEU A 110 0.53 12.43 5.64
CA LEU A 110 0.76 12.69 4.21
C LEU A 110 -0.12 11.80 3.33
N LEU A 111 -0.16 10.50 3.61
CA LEU A 111 -0.93 9.55 2.82
C LEU A 111 -2.44 9.62 3.12
N ALA A 112 -2.84 10.09 4.30
CA ALA A 112 -4.23 10.44 4.59
C ALA A 112 -4.67 11.68 3.79
N THR A 113 -3.82 12.69 3.64
CA THR A 113 -4.08 13.83 2.73
C THR A 113 -4.20 13.37 1.29
N ALA A 114 -3.39 12.39 0.85
CA ALA A 114 -3.52 11.80 -0.47
C ALA A 114 -4.93 11.21 -0.70
N GLN A 115 -5.54 10.60 0.33
CA GLN A 115 -6.93 10.11 0.25
C GLN A 115 -7.94 11.24 0.04
N CYS A 116 -7.74 12.40 0.67
CA CYS A 116 -8.60 13.56 0.44
C CYS A 116 -8.52 14.01 -1.03
N CYS A 117 -7.32 14.01 -1.62
CA CYS A 117 -7.12 14.30 -3.04
C CYS A 117 -7.75 13.22 -3.94
N ALA A 118 -7.68 11.96 -3.52
CA ALA A 118 -8.35 10.84 -4.18
C ALA A 118 -9.86 11.07 -4.27
N TRP A 119 -10.48 11.38 -3.11
CA TRP A 119 -11.90 11.69 -2.99
C TRP A 119 -12.30 12.90 -3.83
N TYR A 120 -11.50 13.97 -3.79
CA TYR A 120 -11.72 15.13 -4.64
C TYR A 120 -11.73 14.75 -6.12
N GLY A 121 -10.73 14.00 -6.59
CA GLY A 121 -10.62 13.61 -8.00
C GLY A 121 -11.77 12.71 -8.46
N VAL A 122 -12.21 11.75 -7.63
CA VAL A 122 -13.33 10.87 -7.98
C VAL A 122 -14.69 11.56 -7.86
N LEU A 123 -14.85 12.59 -7.02
CA LEU A 123 -16.11 13.33 -6.93
C LEU A 123 -16.23 14.32 -8.09
N THR A 124 -15.16 15.06 -8.39
CA THR A 124 -15.17 16.11 -9.42
C THR A 124 -14.88 15.58 -10.83
N THR A 125 -14.43 14.33 -10.95
CA THR A 125 -13.88 13.71 -12.17
C THR A 125 -12.64 14.44 -12.73
N ASN A 126 -12.00 15.25 -11.88
CA ASN A 126 -10.82 16.02 -12.20
C ASN A 126 -9.54 15.24 -11.82
N TYR A 127 -8.76 14.90 -12.84
CA TYR A 127 -7.51 14.15 -12.72
C TYR A 127 -6.39 14.88 -11.95
N VAL A 128 -6.53 16.18 -11.66
CA VAL A 128 -5.62 16.88 -10.74
C VAL A 128 -5.61 16.22 -9.35
N GLY A 129 -6.77 15.76 -8.87
CA GLY A 129 -6.88 15.06 -7.59
C GLY A 129 -5.97 13.83 -7.53
N GLN A 130 -6.02 12.99 -8.57
CA GLN A 130 -5.15 11.82 -8.70
C GLN A 130 -3.68 12.19 -8.90
N THR A 131 -3.40 13.22 -9.71
CA THR A 131 -2.02 13.66 -9.92
C THR A 131 -1.37 14.06 -8.59
N VAL A 132 -2.11 14.77 -7.73
CA VAL A 132 -1.63 15.16 -6.39
C VAL A 132 -1.59 13.96 -5.44
N GLU A 133 -2.61 13.11 -5.42
CA GLU A 133 -2.65 11.86 -4.65
C GLU A 133 -1.39 11.00 -4.89
N GLU A 134 -1.10 10.70 -6.15
CA GLU A 134 0.01 9.84 -6.54
C GLU A 134 1.37 10.51 -6.31
N SER A 135 1.43 11.85 -6.41
CA SER A 135 2.61 12.63 -6.02
C SER A 135 2.88 12.57 -4.51
N LEU A 136 1.83 12.58 -3.68
CA LEU A 136 1.94 12.43 -2.22
C LEU A 136 2.36 11.00 -1.86
N TRP A 137 1.87 9.97 -2.55
CA TRP A 137 2.37 8.60 -2.42
C TRP A 137 3.85 8.48 -2.77
N THR A 138 4.28 9.12 -3.85
CA THR A 138 5.69 9.18 -4.26
C THR A 138 6.55 9.84 -3.18
N THR A 139 6.08 10.97 -2.64
CA THR A 139 6.76 11.69 -1.55
C THR A 139 6.83 10.85 -0.28
N GLY A 140 5.75 10.15 0.09
CA GLY A 140 5.73 9.23 1.22
C GLY A 140 6.71 8.07 1.06
N ALA A 141 6.82 7.53 -0.15
CA ALA A 141 7.80 6.49 -0.46
C ALA A 141 9.24 7.01 -0.38
N LEU A 142 9.53 8.24 -0.83
CA LEU A 142 10.84 8.87 -0.67
C LEU A 142 11.21 9.08 0.81
N VAL A 143 10.27 9.54 1.62
CA VAL A 143 10.45 9.68 3.08
C VAL A 143 10.76 8.34 3.72
N PHE A 144 9.96 7.32 3.40
CA PHE A 144 10.16 5.97 3.91
C PHE A 144 11.51 5.36 3.46
N MET A 145 11.85 5.49 2.18
CA MET A 145 13.12 5.05 1.60
C MET A 145 14.32 5.72 2.25
N THR A 146 14.24 7.03 2.52
CA THR A 146 15.28 7.77 3.25
C THR A 146 15.45 7.21 4.66
N GLY A 147 14.35 6.94 5.36
CA GLY A 147 14.36 6.27 6.65
C GLY A 147 15.03 4.89 6.61
N LEU A 148 14.70 4.05 5.62
CA LEU A 148 15.33 2.75 5.43
C LEU A 148 16.84 2.86 5.16
N PHE A 149 17.25 3.85 4.38
CA PHE A 149 18.65 4.11 4.07
C PHE A 149 19.44 4.47 5.33
N LEU A 150 18.90 5.35 6.17
CA LEU A 150 19.51 5.72 7.44
C LEU A 150 19.64 4.50 8.38
N CYS A 151 18.55 3.73 8.54
CA CYS A 151 18.58 2.49 9.32
C CYS A 151 19.61 1.49 8.77
N ARG A 152 19.78 1.42 7.44
CA ARG A 152 20.71 0.49 6.81
C ARG A 152 22.17 0.77 7.16
N ARG A 153 22.54 2.04 7.35
CA ARG A 153 23.93 2.44 7.65
C ARG A 153 24.42 1.88 8.98
N THR A 154 23.56 1.76 9.97
CA THR A 154 23.89 1.25 11.31
C THR A 154 23.32 -0.13 11.59
N ALA A 155 22.60 -0.73 10.63
CA ALA A 155 22.07 -2.07 10.78
C ALA A 155 23.18 -3.13 10.82
N GLY A 156 23.04 -4.08 11.75
CA GLY A 156 23.84 -5.31 11.75
C GLY A 156 23.49 -6.26 10.61
N ASP A 157 24.32 -7.27 10.40
CA ASP A 157 24.29 -8.13 9.20
C ASP A 157 22.98 -8.89 8.99
N ARG A 158 22.26 -9.23 10.06
CA ARG A 158 20.95 -9.89 9.96
C ARG A 158 19.87 -8.98 9.37
N LEU A 159 19.91 -7.68 9.66
CA LEU A 159 18.86 -6.72 9.25
C LEU A 159 19.14 -6.09 7.89
N ARG A 160 20.43 -6.04 7.49
CA ARG A 160 20.89 -5.44 6.24
C ARG A 160 20.18 -5.98 4.98
N PRO A 161 19.98 -7.29 4.78
CA PRO A 161 19.30 -7.81 3.59
C PRO A 161 17.86 -7.33 3.44
N PHE A 162 17.11 -7.29 4.55
CA PHE A 162 15.74 -6.80 4.56
C PHE A 162 15.67 -5.32 4.19
N LEU A 163 16.53 -4.49 4.79
CA LEU A 163 16.60 -3.06 4.46
C LEU A 163 17.01 -2.82 3.01
N THR A 164 17.96 -3.62 2.48
CA THR A 164 18.38 -3.53 1.07
C THR A 164 17.22 -3.85 0.14
N SER A 165 16.49 -4.93 0.43
CA SER A 165 15.33 -5.33 -0.36
C SER A 165 14.25 -4.24 -0.34
N GLY A 166 13.98 -3.66 0.83
CA GLY A 166 13.06 -2.53 0.97
C GLY A 166 13.51 -1.30 0.16
N LEU A 167 14.79 -0.96 0.16
CA LEU A 167 15.34 0.14 -0.64
C LEU A 167 15.18 -0.09 -2.15
N VAL A 168 15.48 -1.30 -2.63
CA VAL A 168 15.32 -1.66 -4.05
C VAL A 168 13.85 -1.57 -4.47
N LEU A 169 12.93 -2.09 -3.63
CA LEU A 169 11.50 -2.01 -3.90
C LEU A 169 11.00 -0.55 -3.89
N CYS A 170 11.43 0.27 -2.94
CA CYS A 170 11.06 1.69 -2.89
C CYS A 170 11.61 2.45 -4.11
N ALA A 171 12.86 2.19 -4.51
CA ALA A 171 13.45 2.82 -5.68
C ALA A 171 12.70 2.45 -6.96
N GLY A 172 12.35 1.17 -7.13
CA GLY A 172 11.52 0.71 -8.25
C GLY A 172 10.13 1.35 -8.26
N TYR A 173 9.49 1.44 -7.10
CA TYR A 173 8.20 2.12 -6.94
C TYR A 173 8.29 3.60 -7.32
N VAL A 174 9.23 4.35 -6.73
CA VAL A 174 9.42 5.78 -7.02
C VAL A 174 9.72 6.02 -8.50
N LEU A 175 10.55 5.18 -9.12
CA LEU A 175 10.83 5.26 -10.55
C LEU A 175 9.56 5.07 -11.38
N PHE A 176 8.75 4.06 -11.07
CA PHE A 176 7.47 3.83 -11.72
C PHE A 176 6.53 5.02 -11.56
N MET A 177 6.37 5.53 -10.34
CA MET A 177 5.48 6.67 -10.06
C MET A 177 5.90 7.92 -10.83
N ALA A 178 7.20 8.23 -10.81
CA ALA A 178 7.74 9.45 -11.43
C ALA A 178 7.74 9.41 -12.97
N THR A 179 7.86 8.22 -13.57
CA THR A 179 8.02 8.09 -15.03
C THR A 179 6.76 7.63 -15.75
N ILE A 180 5.86 6.94 -15.06
CA ILE A 180 4.67 6.32 -15.66
C ILE A 180 3.40 6.88 -15.02
N ASP A 181 3.22 6.69 -13.72
CA ASP A 181 1.90 6.87 -13.10
C ASP A 181 1.48 8.34 -12.92
N VAL A 182 2.30 9.15 -12.24
CA VAL A 182 2.02 10.58 -12.08
C VAL A 182 1.94 11.29 -13.44
N PRO A 183 2.87 11.06 -14.39
CA PRO A 183 2.74 11.64 -15.74
C PRO A 183 1.49 11.21 -16.50
N ASN A 184 1.00 9.98 -16.30
CA ASN A 184 -0.21 9.49 -16.96
C ASN A 184 -1.44 10.31 -16.53
N TYR A 185 -1.66 10.50 -15.23
CA TYR A 185 -2.76 11.31 -14.73
C TYR A 185 -2.65 12.78 -15.13
N TYR A 186 -1.43 13.32 -15.13
CA TYR A 186 -1.18 14.69 -15.59
C TYR A 186 -1.53 14.87 -17.07
N LYS A 187 -1.13 13.94 -17.94
CA LYS A 187 -1.49 13.97 -19.37
C LYS A 187 -2.99 13.84 -19.59
N LEU A 188 -3.67 12.98 -18.83
CA LEU A 188 -5.13 12.84 -18.90
C LEU A 188 -5.84 14.12 -18.49
N TRP A 189 -5.33 14.80 -17.45
CA TRP A 189 -5.82 16.12 -17.07
C TRP A 189 -5.63 17.14 -18.19
N GLN A 190 -4.42 17.28 -18.73
CA GLN A 190 -4.14 18.22 -19.82
C GLN A 190 -5.00 17.97 -21.06
N ALA A 191 -5.20 16.70 -21.44
CA ALA A 191 -6.05 16.34 -22.56
C ALA A 191 -7.52 16.72 -22.33
N LYS A 192 -8.03 16.55 -21.10
CA LYS A 192 -9.38 16.99 -20.71
C LYS A 192 -9.51 18.51 -20.75
N GLU A 193 -8.55 19.25 -20.21
CA GLU A 193 -8.52 20.72 -20.27
C GLU A 193 -8.53 21.22 -21.72
N ALA A 194 -7.69 20.63 -22.58
CA ALA A 194 -7.63 20.99 -23.98
C ALA A 194 -8.93 20.69 -24.74
N ALA A 195 -9.71 19.71 -24.29
CA ALA A 195 -11.03 19.38 -24.82
C ALA A 195 -12.16 20.25 -24.23
N GLY A 196 -11.85 21.23 -23.37
CA GLY A 196 -12.84 22.11 -22.75
C GLY A 196 -13.68 21.43 -21.66
N ALA A 197 -13.06 20.53 -20.89
CA ALA A 197 -13.77 19.74 -19.87
C ALA A 197 -14.52 20.60 -18.85
N THR A 198 -15.76 20.21 -18.59
CA THR A 198 -16.54 20.63 -17.43
C THR A 198 -16.40 19.60 -16.33
N TYR A 199 -15.89 20.01 -15.17
CA TYR A 199 -15.79 19.17 -13.99
C TYR A 199 -17.04 19.27 -13.14
N LEU A 200 -17.36 18.18 -12.45
CA LEU A 200 -18.44 18.19 -11.48
C LEU A 200 -18.02 18.99 -10.24
N THR A 201 -18.96 19.72 -9.67
CA THR A 201 -18.84 20.20 -8.29
C THR A 201 -18.86 19.02 -7.33
N LEU A 202 -18.46 19.23 -6.07
CA LEU A 202 -18.51 18.18 -5.05
C LEU A 202 -19.93 17.64 -4.81
N ALA A 203 -20.94 18.52 -4.89
CA ALA A 203 -22.34 18.15 -4.69
C ALA A 203 -22.88 17.32 -5.86
N GLU A 204 -22.62 17.74 -7.10
CA GLU A 204 -22.96 16.97 -8.31
C GLU A 204 -22.22 15.63 -8.31
N GLY A 205 -20.94 15.64 -7.96
CA GLY A 205 -20.11 14.46 -7.81
C GLY A 205 -20.70 13.43 -6.86
N LEU A 206 -21.22 13.88 -5.71
CA LEU A 206 -21.84 13.00 -4.70
C LEU A 206 -23.13 12.35 -5.21
N GLN A 207 -23.87 13.02 -6.09
CA GLN A 207 -25.03 12.42 -6.76
C GLN A 207 -24.59 11.46 -7.87
N ASP A 208 -23.48 11.76 -8.53
CA ASP A 208 -22.95 11.00 -9.66
C ASP A 208 -22.13 9.76 -9.27
N VAL A 209 -21.62 9.63 -8.04
CA VAL A 209 -20.73 8.50 -7.62
C VAL A 209 -21.31 7.10 -7.81
N GLN A 210 -22.63 6.99 -8.01
CA GLN A 210 -23.32 5.73 -8.26
C GLN A 210 -23.40 5.37 -9.74
N ASN A 211 -23.19 6.34 -10.64
CA ASN A 211 -23.28 6.17 -12.08
C ASN A 211 -21.97 5.60 -12.63
N MET A 212 -21.98 4.31 -12.96
CA MET A 212 -20.84 3.60 -13.53
C MET A 212 -21.16 3.15 -14.95
N LYS A 213 -20.27 3.44 -15.90
CA LYS A 213 -20.29 2.85 -17.23
C LYS A 213 -19.83 1.39 -17.14
N ILE A 214 -20.65 0.44 -17.58
CA ILE A 214 -20.22 -0.96 -17.65
C ILE A 214 -19.51 -1.20 -18.98
N THR A 215 -18.25 -1.63 -18.93
CA THR A 215 -17.42 -1.84 -20.13
C THR A 215 -16.48 -3.03 -19.96
N GLY A 216 -16.38 -3.85 -21.00
CA GLY A 216 -15.37 -4.91 -21.14
C GLY A 216 -14.30 -4.58 -22.17
N SER A 217 -14.24 -3.34 -22.68
CA SER A 217 -13.33 -2.96 -23.77
C SER A 217 -11.87 -3.00 -23.33
N TYR A 218 -11.03 -3.70 -24.09
CA TYR A 218 -9.60 -3.80 -23.79
C TYR A 218 -8.91 -2.43 -23.68
N GLU A 219 -9.32 -1.45 -24.48
CA GLU A 219 -8.75 -0.09 -24.48
C GLU A 219 -8.95 0.61 -23.14
N ASP A 220 -10.14 0.49 -22.55
CA ASP A 220 -10.47 1.06 -21.24
C ASP A 220 -9.62 0.39 -20.13
N TRP A 221 -9.33 -0.91 -20.27
CA TRP A 221 -8.71 -1.72 -19.22
C TRP A 221 -7.19 -1.86 -19.31
N ARG A 222 -6.56 -1.56 -20.45
CA ARG A 222 -5.13 -1.80 -20.68
C ARG A 222 -4.23 -1.20 -19.60
N TYR A 223 -4.46 0.06 -19.23
CA TYR A 223 -3.68 0.73 -18.17
C TYR A 223 -4.11 0.29 -16.76
N PRO A 224 -5.42 0.38 -16.38
CA PRO A 224 -5.86 -0.01 -15.04
C PRO A 224 -5.50 -1.44 -14.66
N MET A 225 -5.52 -2.40 -15.59
CA MET A 225 -5.17 -3.79 -15.29
C MET A 225 -3.71 -3.96 -14.88
N VAL A 226 -2.77 -3.22 -15.47
CA VAL A 226 -1.34 -3.29 -15.10
C VAL A 226 -1.18 -2.80 -13.66
N TRP A 227 -1.70 -1.62 -13.36
CA TRP A 227 -1.64 -1.02 -12.03
C TRP A 227 -2.33 -1.89 -10.97
N GLN A 228 -3.56 -2.33 -11.26
CA GLN A 228 -4.33 -3.20 -10.37
C GLN A 228 -3.64 -4.55 -10.13
N THR A 229 -2.90 -5.08 -11.11
CA THR A 229 -2.10 -6.30 -10.91
C THR A 229 -1.03 -6.05 -9.85
N LEU A 230 -0.26 -4.96 -9.97
CA LEU A 230 0.80 -4.62 -9.01
C LEU A 230 0.21 -4.35 -7.61
N TYR A 231 -0.89 -3.62 -7.55
CA TYR A 231 -1.59 -3.28 -6.31
C TYR A 231 -2.16 -4.53 -5.61
N PHE A 232 -2.82 -5.43 -6.34
CA PHE A 232 -3.40 -6.65 -5.76
C PHE A 232 -2.38 -7.80 -5.56
N SER A 233 -1.12 -7.65 -5.96
CA SER A 233 -0.08 -8.67 -5.77
C SER A 233 1.08 -8.13 -4.94
N ILE A 234 2.02 -7.43 -5.56
CA ILE A 234 3.28 -6.97 -4.97
C ILE A 234 3.02 -6.15 -3.70
N ALA A 235 2.09 -5.19 -3.73
CA ALA A 235 1.80 -4.37 -2.56
C ALA A 235 1.24 -5.20 -1.40
N VAL A 236 0.39 -6.19 -1.68
CA VAL A 236 -0.11 -7.13 -0.67
C VAL A 236 1.03 -7.98 -0.10
N TRP A 237 1.93 -8.49 -0.93
CA TRP A 237 3.06 -9.29 -0.44
C TRP A 237 4.03 -8.47 0.39
N ILE A 238 4.25 -7.19 0.04
CA ILE A 238 4.99 -6.24 0.87
C ILE A 238 4.27 -6.03 2.21
N SER A 239 2.95 -5.81 2.21
CA SER A 239 2.14 -5.69 3.44
C SER A 239 2.33 -6.88 4.38
N LEU A 240 2.28 -8.10 3.84
CA LEU A 240 2.50 -9.33 4.60
C LEU A 240 3.95 -9.44 5.10
N ALA A 241 4.94 -9.09 4.26
CA ALA A 241 6.35 -9.12 4.64
C ALA A 241 6.65 -8.16 5.80
N MET A 242 6.07 -6.95 5.79
CA MET A 242 6.20 -5.98 6.89
C MET A 242 5.60 -6.49 8.20
N ALA A 243 4.52 -7.27 8.13
CA ALA A 243 3.91 -7.86 9.32
C ALA A 243 4.68 -9.07 9.85
N TRP A 244 5.22 -9.89 8.95
CA TRP A 244 5.94 -11.11 9.31
C TRP A 244 7.36 -10.87 9.83
N TYR A 245 8.10 -9.97 9.18
CA TYR A 245 9.55 -9.84 9.39
C TYR A 245 9.96 -9.49 10.83
N PRO A 246 9.30 -8.54 11.54
CA PRO A 246 9.62 -8.26 12.95
C PRO A 246 9.49 -9.49 13.85
N CYS A 247 8.49 -10.34 13.58
CA CYS A 247 8.25 -11.57 14.32
C CYS A 247 9.31 -12.63 14.02
N HIS A 248 9.70 -12.76 12.75
CA HIS A 248 10.75 -13.68 12.32
C HIS A 248 12.10 -13.31 12.96
N LEU A 249 12.49 -12.03 12.93
CA LEU A 249 13.77 -11.58 13.46
C LEU A 249 13.87 -11.79 14.99
N ARG A 250 12.79 -11.51 15.73
CA ARG A 250 12.75 -11.75 17.18
C ARG A 250 13.01 -13.22 17.52
N ARG A 251 12.46 -14.15 16.73
CA ARG A 251 12.69 -15.59 16.92
C ARG A 251 14.17 -15.95 16.72
N THR A 252 14.80 -15.45 15.67
CA THR A 252 16.22 -15.75 15.40
C THR A 252 17.12 -15.17 16.48
N ASP A 253 16.78 -14.00 17.03
CA ASP A 253 17.52 -13.40 18.14
C ASP A 253 17.41 -14.26 19.41
N SER A 254 16.19 -14.70 19.78
CA SER A 254 15.98 -15.60 20.93
C SER A 254 16.67 -16.96 20.76
N ALA A 255 16.68 -17.53 19.54
CA ALA A 255 17.35 -18.81 19.28
C ALA A 255 18.88 -18.69 19.37
N SER A 256 19.47 -17.56 18.96
CA SER A 256 20.91 -17.33 19.11
C SER A 256 21.37 -17.04 20.55
N ALA A 257 20.45 -16.66 21.44
CA ALA A 257 20.76 -16.38 22.84
C ALA A 257 20.90 -17.65 23.70
N PHE A 258 20.43 -18.80 23.21
CA PHE A 258 20.59 -20.12 23.85
C PHE A 258 21.37 -21.05 22.92
N PRO A 259 22.72 -20.95 22.85
CA PRO A 259 23.50 -22.00 22.24
C PRO A 259 23.25 -23.27 23.07
N THR A 260 22.69 -24.30 22.45
CA THR A 260 22.68 -25.64 23.01
C THR A 260 24.12 -26.03 23.24
N HIS A 261 24.59 -25.99 24.50
CA HIS A 261 25.83 -26.65 24.91
C HIS A 261 25.64 -28.15 24.69
N GLY A 262 25.91 -28.59 23.46
CA GLY A 262 26.07 -29.99 23.12
C GLY A 262 27.31 -30.51 23.80
N THR A 263 27.08 -31.25 24.88
CA THR A 263 27.87 -32.38 25.38
C THR A 263 29.12 -32.73 24.55
N ASN A 264 30.28 -32.27 25.01
CA ASN A 264 31.54 -32.94 24.71
C ASN A 264 31.59 -34.22 25.55
N SER A 265 31.27 -35.35 24.93
CA SER A 265 31.68 -36.67 25.40
C SER A 265 32.79 -37.15 24.48
N GLY A 266 34.02 -37.09 24.98
CA GLY A 266 35.26 -37.58 24.40
C GLY A 266 36.32 -37.56 25.49
#